data_AF-A0A355U3L8-F1
#
_entry.id   AF-A0A355U3L8-F1
#
_cell.length_a   1.000
_cell.length_b   1.000
_cell.length_c   1.000
_cell.angle_alpha   90.00
_cell.angle_beta   90.00
_cell.angle_gamma   90.00
#
_symmetry.space_group_name_H-M   'P 1'
#
loop_
_entity.id
_entity.type
_entity.pdbx_description
1 polymer ?
#
loop_
_entity_poly.entity_id
_entity_poly.type
_entity_poly.pdbx_seq_one_letter_code
_entity_poly.pdbx_strand_id
1 'polypeptide(L)'
;EMVDLGVAAVRLQALNQVLEWDGQKMEFTNIPADATIKILEKDGFSIHDGHPTFENKYTDPMNARQFAASLIKRQYREGYELPEMPE
;
A
#
# COMPACT_ATOMS: atom_id res chain seq x y z
N GLU A 1 10.25 -13.77 8.01
CA GLU A 1 10.79 -12.90 6.96
C GLU A 1 10.83 -11.45 7.44
N MET A 2 11.95 -10.73 7.34
CA MET A 2 12.03 -9.29 7.64
C MET A 2 12.04 -8.42 6.37
N VAL A 3 12.30 -9.04 5.20
CA VAL A 3 12.47 -8.32 3.93
C VAL A 3 11.13 -7.88 3.34
N ASP A 4 10.06 -8.69 3.49
CA ASP A 4 8.75 -8.40 2.91
C ASP A 4 8.02 -7.25 3.63
N LEU A 5 8.32 -7.09 4.93
CA LEU A 5 7.84 -5.99 5.76
C LEU A 5 8.30 -4.62 5.31
N GLY A 6 9.56 -4.51 4.88
CA GLY A 6 10.11 -3.25 4.39
C GLY A 6 9.34 -2.73 3.17
N VAL A 7 8.93 -3.63 2.28
CA VAL A 7 8.16 -3.28 1.07
C VAL A 7 6.71 -2.91 1.43
N ALA A 8 6.08 -3.63 2.37
CA ALA A 8 4.73 -3.33 2.81
C ALA A 8 4.62 -1.98 3.54
N ALA A 9 5.56 -1.68 4.45
CA ALA A 9 5.57 -0.44 5.21
C ALA A 9 5.73 0.80 4.33
N VAL A 10 6.56 0.75 3.28
CA VAL A 10 6.73 1.85 2.31
C VAL A 10 5.43 2.15 1.57
N ARG A 11 4.62 1.13 1.25
CA ARG A 11 3.32 1.33 0.59
C ARG A 11 2.26 1.93 1.52
N LEU A 12 2.46 1.83 2.83
CA LEU A 12 1.59 2.39 3.87
C LEU A 12 2.09 3.73 4.41
N GLN A 13 3.20 4.27 3.87
CA GLN A 13 3.80 5.53 4.32
C GLN A 13 2.83 6.73 4.30
N ALA A 14 1.80 6.70 3.44
CA ALA A 14 0.77 7.72 3.35
C ALA A 14 -0.06 7.89 4.63
N LEU A 15 0.00 6.90 5.55
CA LEU A 15 -0.64 6.99 6.88
C LEU A 15 0.09 7.94 7.84
N ASN A 16 1.30 8.39 7.51
CA ASN A 16 2.10 9.35 8.29
C ASN A 16 2.22 9.00 9.79
N GLN A 17 2.36 7.71 10.10
CA GLN A 17 2.50 7.21 11.46
C GLN A 17 3.55 6.10 11.51
N VAL A 18 4.09 5.85 12.70
CA VAL A 18 4.92 4.66 12.96
C VAL A 18 4.02 3.44 12.89
N LEU A 19 4.43 2.40 12.18
CA LEU A 19 3.65 1.16 12.04
C LEU A 19 4.20 0.07 12.96
N GLU A 20 3.33 -0.52 13.76
CA GLU A 20 3.65 -1.64 14.64
C GLU A 20 3.31 -2.96 13.94
N TRP A 21 4.26 -3.88 13.94
CA TRP A 21 4.13 -5.17 13.25
C TRP A 21 4.10 -6.35 14.22
N ASP A 22 3.09 -7.21 14.08
CA ASP A 22 3.02 -8.52 14.73
C ASP A 22 3.42 -9.61 13.72
N GLY A 23 4.63 -10.14 13.86
CA GLY A 23 5.16 -11.18 12.96
C GLY A 23 4.57 -12.57 13.17
N GLN A 24 3.91 -12.83 14.30
CA GLN A 24 3.24 -14.13 14.50
C GLN A 24 1.89 -14.15 13.78
N LYS A 25 1.18 -13.03 13.81
CA LYS A 25 -0.12 -12.88 13.12
C LYS A 25 0.00 -12.39 11.69
N MET A 26 1.18 -11.90 11.31
CA MET A 26 1.44 -11.28 10.03
C MET A 26 0.49 -10.10 9.78
N GLU A 27 0.42 -9.15 10.70
CA GLU A 27 -0.46 -7.98 10.61
C GLU A 27 0.10 -6.72 11.28
N PHE A 28 -0.41 -5.55 10.86
CA PHE A 28 -0.14 -4.29 11.54
C PHE A 28 -1.21 -4.05 12.62
N THR A 29 -0.78 -3.84 13.86
CA THR A 29 -1.67 -3.79 15.03
C THR A 29 -2.23 -2.40 15.32
N ASN A 30 -1.59 -1.35 14.82
CA ASN A 30 -1.88 0.03 15.19
C ASN A 30 -2.55 0.86 14.08
N ILE A 31 -3.06 0.22 13.01
CA ILE A 31 -3.83 0.89 11.97
C ILE A 31 -5.30 1.01 12.41
N PRO A 32 -5.92 2.21 12.46
CA PRO A 32 -7.35 2.37 12.75
C PRO A 32 -8.27 1.68 11.72
N ALA A 33 -9.50 1.33 12.12
CA ALA A 33 -10.40 0.53 11.27
C ALA A 33 -10.95 1.32 10.08
N ASP A 34 -11.09 2.63 10.27
CA ASP A 34 -11.56 3.65 9.36
C ASP A 34 -10.42 4.34 8.60
N ALA A 35 -9.16 4.00 8.88
CA ALA A 35 -8.02 4.58 8.19
C ALA A 35 -8.08 4.26 6.69
N THR A 36 -7.99 5.30 5.87
CA THR A 36 -7.96 5.19 4.42
C THR A 36 -6.64 5.71 3.86
N ILE A 37 -6.15 5.07 2.81
CA ILE A 37 -5.01 5.54 2.03
C ILE A 37 -5.43 5.87 0.61
N LYS A 38 -4.66 6.75 -0.02
CA LYS A 38 -4.73 7.04 -1.46
C LYS A 38 -3.35 6.84 -2.04
N ILE A 39 -3.28 6.25 -3.22
CA ILE A 39 -2.03 6.03 -3.94
C ILE A 39 -1.95 7.05 -5.06
N LEU A 40 -0.78 7.66 -5.25
CA LEU A 40 -0.54 8.57 -6.36
C LEU A 40 -0.53 7.74 -7.66
N GLU A 41 -1.52 7.96 -8.51
CA GLU A 41 -1.64 7.27 -9.81
C GLU A 41 -0.80 7.98 -10.87
N LYS A 42 -0.86 9.32 -10.88
CA LYS A 42 -0.12 10.14 -11.83
C LYS A 42 0.39 11.41 -11.17
N ASP A 43 1.70 11.61 -11.27
CA ASP A 43 2.34 12.89 -10.96
C ASP A 43 1.93 13.92 -12.02
N GLY A 44 1.34 15.02 -11.55
CA GLY A 44 0.76 16.07 -12.38
C GLY A 44 1.61 17.32 -12.44
N PHE A 45 2.93 17.20 -12.26
CA PHE A 45 3.84 18.32 -12.36
C PHE A 45 3.78 18.97 -13.76
N SER A 46 3.41 20.25 -13.80
CA SER A 46 3.44 21.08 -15.01
C SER A 46 4.04 22.44 -14.69
N ILE A 47 4.65 23.09 -15.68
CA ILE A 47 5.19 24.45 -15.54
C ILE A 47 4.45 25.32 -16.56
N HIS A 48 3.72 26.32 -16.06
CA HIS A 48 3.08 27.34 -16.90
C HIS A 48 3.71 28.70 -16.58
N ASP A 49 4.34 29.33 -17.57
CA ASP A 49 4.98 30.64 -17.46
C ASP A 49 6.00 30.77 -16.29
N GLY A 50 6.81 29.73 -16.10
CA GLY A 50 7.80 29.67 -15.01
C GLY A 50 7.23 29.32 -13.63
N HIS A 51 5.91 29.18 -13.49
CA HIS A 51 5.25 28.76 -12.26
C HIS A 51 4.99 27.25 -12.24
N PRO A 52 5.60 26.50 -11.30
CA PRO A 52 5.31 25.08 -11.14
C PRO A 52 3.90 24.87 -10.54
N THR A 53 3.12 24.03 -11.19
CA THR A 53 1.79 23.57 -10.77
C THR A 53 1.83 22.07 -10.56
N PHE A 54 1.13 21.58 -9.54
CA PHE A 54 1.10 20.16 -9.19
C PHE A 54 -0.35 19.67 -9.20
N GLU A 55 -0.79 19.07 -10.31
CA GLU A 55 -2.14 18.49 -10.45
C GLU A 55 -2.11 16.97 -10.29
N ASN A 56 -1.72 16.51 -9.09
CA ASN A 56 -1.57 15.10 -8.79
C ASN A 56 -2.91 14.36 -8.84
N LYS A 57 -2.94 13.23 -9.55
CA LYS A 57 -4.08 12.32 -9.57
C LYS A 57 -3.85 11.16 -8.62
N TYR A 58 -4.82 10.93 -7.75
CA TYR A 58 -4.81 9.87 -6.76
C TYR A 58 -5.91 8.85 -7.06
N THR A 59 -5.70 7.61 -6.61
CA THR A 59 -6.73 6.58 -6.60
C THR A 59 -7.88 6.95 -5.66
N ASP A 60 -9.01 6.25 -5.80
CA ASP A 60 -10.06 6.28 -4.79
C ASP A 60 -9.51 5.86 -3.42
N PRO A 61 -10.01 6.46 -2.32
CA PRO A 61 -9.60 6.09 -0.98
C PRO A 61 -9.99 4.65 -0.68
N MET A 62 -8.99 3.86 -0.26
CA MET A 62 -9.14 2.45 0.09
C MET A 62 -8.81 2.22 1.56
N ASN A 63 -9.45 1.22 2.17
CA ASN A 63 -9.20 0.89 3.57
C ASN A 63 -7.77 0.38 3.78
N ALA A 64 -7.05 1.00 4.71
CA ALA A 64 -5.63 0.74 4.93
C ALA A 64 -5.35 -0.66 5.47
N ARG A 65 -6.22 -1.20 6.36
CA ARG A 65 -6.07 -2.57 6.89
C ARG A 65 -6.29 -3.61 5.81
N GLN A 66 -7.34 -3.44 5.01
CA GLN A 66 -7.63 -4.36 3.90
C GLN A 66 -6.50 -4.33 2.88
N PHE A 67 -5.99 -3.14 2.57
CA PHE A 67 -4.85 -2.99 1.69
C PHE A 67 -3.61 -3.69 2.25
N ALA A 68 -3.27 -3.48 3.53
CA ALA A 68 -2.15 -4.14 4.19
C ALA A 68 -2.29 -5.68 4.19
N ALA A 69 -3.47 -6.20 4.51
CA ALA A 69 -3.75 -7.64 4.46
C ALA A 69 -3.58 -8.20 3.04
N SER A 70 -4.00 -7.45 2.01
CA SER A 70 -3.83 -7.85 0.61
C SER A 70 -2.37 -7.83 0.12
N LEU A 71 -1.50 -7.07 0.78
CA LEU A 71 -0.05 -7.06 0.51
C LEU A 71 0.62 -8.31 1.08
N ILE A 72 0.18 -8.73 2.27
CA ILE A 72 0.73 -9.88 3.00
C ILE A 72 0.22 -11.19 2.41
N LYS A 73 -1.09 -11.27 2.12
CA LYS A 73 -1.72 -12.39 1.43
C LYS A 73 -2.40 -11.90 0.17
N ARG A 74 -1.68 -11.98 -0.95
CA ARG A 74 -2.19 -11.55 -2.25
C ARG A 74 -3.35 -12.46 -2.67
N GLN A 75 -4.55 -11.89 -2.74
CA GLN A 75 -5.66 -12.51 -3.43
C GLN A 75 -5.43 -12.32 -4.92
N TYR A 76 -5.17 -13.42 -5.63
CA TYR A 76 -5.03 -13.40 -7.08
C TYR A 76 -6.41 -13.26 -7.73
N ARG A 77 -6.43 -12.70 -8.94
CA ARG A 77 -7.66 -12.64 -9.74
C ARG A 77 -8.09 -14.06 -10.09
N GLU A 78 -9.40 -14.33 -10.12
CA GLU A 78 -9.93 -15.64 -10.52
C GLU A 78 -9.27 -16.14 -11.80
N GLY A 79 -8.76 -17.38 -11.76
CA GLY A 79 -8.01 -18.01 -12.86
C GLY A 79 -6.49 -17.86 -12.81
N TYR A 80 -5.93 -17.10 -11.86
CA TYR A 80 -4.50 -17.05 -11.59
C TYR A 80 -4.21 -17.76 -10.27
N GLU A 81 -3.74 -19.00 -10.32
CA GLU A 81 -3.23 -19.72 -9.16
C GLU A 81 -1.70 -19.80 -9.26
N LEU A 82 -1.03 -19.70 -8.10
CA LEU A 82 0.40 -19.96 -8.01
C LEU A 82 0.63 -21.45 -8.30
N PRO A 83 1.51 -21.81 -9.25
CA PRO A 83 1.92 -23.20 -9.39
C PRO A 83 2.55 -23.68 -8.08
N GLU A 84 2.36 -24.95 -7.75
CA GLU A 84 2.99 -25.54 -6.57
C GLU A 84 4.52 -25.40 -6.68
N MET A 85 5.14 -25.08 -5.54
CA MET A 85 6.59 -24.97 -5.47
C MET A 85 7.21 -26.33 -5.81
N PRO A 86 8.25 -26.40 -6.67
CA PRO A 86 8.97 -27.64 -6.92
C PRO A 86 9.67 -28.11 -5.63
N GLU A 87 9.66 -29.42 -5.38
CA GLU A 87 10.41 -30.09 -4.30
C GLU A 87 11.93 -29.96 -4.44
#